data_AF-A0A8S3XFM0-F1
#
_entry.id   AF-A0A8S3XFM0-F1
#
_cell.length_a   1.000
_cell.length_b   1.000
_cell.length_c   1.000
_cell.angle_alpha   90.00
_cell.angle_beta   90.00
_cell.angle_gamma   90.00
#
_symmetry.space_group_name_H-M   'P 1'
#
loop_
_entity.id
_entity.type
_entity.pdbx_description
1 polymer ?
#
loop_
_entity_poly.entity_id
_entity_poly.type
_entity_poly.pdbx_seq_one_letter_code
_entity_poly.pdbx_strand_id
1 'polypeptide(L)'
;MNESAAECSEALDPRVQIELERLNTSTDEINRLEVELDEARLVFRRLLAEGHLRIQQLTKKLGTSVHKARPYYEARFRANITSQELQAATLAYDKANSAHAAAREMVYLAEQGLARLAESSEGGLTLDPAWQEMLNHATHRVNQAEADRASATVTQRTKAAAHRAAAALVQQLQNGLKRHIAKSRPHDVARDAILTFGTFFLLSVHVS
;
A
#
# COMPACT_ATOMS: atom_id res chain seq x y z
N MET A 1 -42.01 28.72 62.23
CA MET A 1 -42.87 27.65 61.68
C MET A 1 -42.66 27.63 60.17
N ASN A 2 -42.70 26.43 59.59
CA ASN A 2 -42.23 25.99 58.27
C ASN A 2 -40.71 25.84 58.13
N GLU A 3 -40.18 24.69 58.57
CA GLU A 3 -40.06 23.45 57.76
C GLU A 3 -39.05 23.68 56.64
N SER A 4 -37.77 23.47 56.93
CA SER A 4 -37.11 22.24 56.46
C SER A 4 -37.56 21.91 55.04
N ALA A 5 -37.13 22.74 54.09
CA ALA A 5 -36.78 22.21 52.79
C ALA A 5 -35.79 21.09 53.09
N ALA A 6 -36.32 19.88 53.21
CA ALA A 6 -35.58 18.68 52.97
C ALA A 6 -35.00 18.91 51.57
N GLU A 7 -33.77 19.42 51.54
CA GLU A 7 -32.82 19.02 50.53
C GLU A 7 -32.79 17.50 50.62
N CYS A 8 -33.74 16.89 49.94
CA CYS A 8 -33.61 15.56 49.42
C CYS A 8 -32.46 15.67 48.42
N SER A 9 -31.23 15.80 48.94
CA SER A 9 -30.05 15.23 48.33
C SER A 9 -30.31 13.74 48.38
N GLU A 10 -31.23 13.28 47.53
CA GLU A 10 -31.44 11.88 47.22
C GLU A 10 -30.06 11.43 46.76
N ALA A 11 -29.36 10.72 47.66
CA ALA A 11 -27.99 10.31 47.41
C ALA A 11 -28.03 9.51 46.11
N LEU A 12 -27.47 10.08 45.05
CA LEU A 12 -27.42 9.46 43.74
C LEU A 12 -26.84 8.06 43.94
N ASP A 13 -27.50 7.05 43.35
CA ASP A 13 -26.96 5.68 43.36
C ASP A 13 -25.50 5.76 42.91
N PRO A 14 -24.54 5.21 43.67
CA PRO A 14 -23.11 5.26 43.33
C PRO A 14 -22.82 4.81 41.90
N ARG A 15 -23.62 3.90 41.33
CA ARG A 15 -23.49 3.47 39.93
C ARG A 15 -23.87 4.57 38.95
N VAL A 16 -24.94 5.31 39.23
CA VAL A 16 -25.37 6.47 38.42
C VAL A 16 -24.33 7.58 38.51
N GLN A 17 -23.76 7.80 39.69
CA GLN A 17 -22.69 8.79 39.89
C GLN A 17 -21.43 8.47 39.07
N ILE A 18 -20.97 7.20 39.05
CA ILE A 18 -19.81 6.78 38.25
C ILE A 18 -20.05 6.99 36.75
N GLU A 19 -21.24 6.66 36.24
CA GLU A 19 -21.55 6.85 34.81
C GLU A 19 -21.68 8.33 34.44
N LEU A 20 -22.17 9.19 35.35
CA LEU A 20 -22.17 10.65 35.15
C LEU A 20 -20.75 11.23 35.12
N GLU A 21 -19.85 10.75 35.99
CA GLU A 21 -18.44 11.15 35.98
C GLU A 21 -17.74 10.71 34.67
N ARG A 22 -18.04 9.51 34.18
CA ARG A 22 -17.57 9.02 32.86
C ARG A 22 -18.12 9.85 31.70
N LEU A 23 -19.39 10.24 31.76
CA LEU A 23 -20.02 11.08 30.75
C LEU A 23 -19.40 12.47 30.73
N ASN A 24 -19.19 13.08 31.89
CA ASN A 24 -18.53 14.39 32.00
C ASN A 24 -17.09 14.32 31.47
N THR A 25 -16.34 13.28 31.86
CA THR A 25 -14.96 13.06 31.36
C THR A 25 -14.95 12.92 29.83
N SER A 26 -15.85 12.11 29.28
CA SER A 26 -15.99 11.95 27.82
C SER A 26 -16.39 13.26 27.13
N THR A 27 -17.25 14.06 27.76
CA THR A 27 -17.70 15.35 27.23
C THR A 27 -16.55 16.35 27.19
N ASP A 28 -15.75 16.42 28.24
CA ASP A 28 -14.55 17.25 28.30
C ASP A 28 -13.52 16.82 27.26
N GLU A 29 -13.35 15.51 27.05
CA GLU A 29 -12.48 14.97 26.01
C GLU A 29 -12.97 15.32 24.61
N ILE A 30 -14.27 15.22 24.34
CA ILE A 30 -14.88 15.64 23.06
C ILE A 30 -14.61 17.13 22.81
N ASN A 31 -14.95 17.99 23.77
CA ASN A 31 -14.76 19.44 23.63
C ASN A 31 -13.29 19.79 23.37
N ARG A 32 -12.36 19.10 24.07
CA ARG A 32 -10.93 19.28 23.86
C ARG A 32 -10.51 18.87 22.45
N LEU A 33 -10.92 17.68 22.00
CA LEU A 33 -10.59 17.18 20.66
C LEU A 33 -11.18 18.05 19.55
N GLU A 34 -12.37 18.62 19.76
CA GLU A 34 -12.98 19.59 18.82
C GLU A 34 -12.11 20.84 18.67
N VAL A 35 -11.62 21.41 19.77
CA VAL A 35 -10.71 22.56 19.76
C VAL A 35 -9.39 22.20 19.05
N GLU A 36 -8.77 21.07 19.40
CA GLU A 36 -7.52 20.61 18.78
C GLU A 36 -7.69 20.37 17.26
N LEU A 37 -8.84 19.83 16.84
CA LEU A 37 -9.17 19.61 15.43
C LEU A 37 -9.32 20.93 14.67
N ASP A 38 -9.99 21.93 15.25
CA ASP A 38 -10.17 23.23 14.61
C ASP A 38 -8.87 24.02 14.52
N GLU A 39 -8.02 23.95 15.55
CA GLU A 39 -6.65 24.48 15.51
C GLU A 39 -5.82 23.80 14.41
N ALA A 40 -5.85 22.47 14.32
CA ALA A 40 -5.15 21.72 13.29
C ALA A 40 -5.65 22.08 11.87
N ARG A 41 -6.95 22.24 11.68
CA ARG A 41 -7.56 22.69 10.41
C ARG A 41 -7.14 24.12 10.05
N LEU A 42 -7.05 25.02 11.01
CA LEU A 42 -6.58 26.39 10.79
C LEU A 42 -5.11 26.41 10.35
N VAL A 43 -4.26 25.69 11.09
CA VAL A 43 -2.83 25.53 10.77
C VAL A 43 -2.67 24.93 9.38
N PHE A 44 -3.40 23.87 9.05
CA PHE A 44 -3.38 23.24 7.73
C PHE A 44 -3.72 24.22 6.60
N ARG A 45 -4.84 24.96 6.73
CA ARG A 45 -5.26 25.97 5.74
C ARG A 45 -4.18 27.04 5.54
N ARG A 46 -3.55 27.50 6.63
CA ARG A 46 -2.48 28.50 6.59
C ARG A 46 -1.24 27.97 5.87
N LEU A 47 -0.76 26.78 6.22
CA LEU A 47 0.40 26.15 5.56
C LEU A 47 0.14 25.90 4.08
N LEU A 48 -1.06 25.43 3.73
CA LEU A 48 -1.44 25.27 2.33
C LEU A 48 -1.38 26.60 1.58
N ALA A 49 -1.96 27.66 2.12
CA ALA A 49 -1.96 28.98 1.48
C ALA A 49 -0.53 29.52 1.28
N GLU A 50 0.31 29.39 2.31
CA GLU A 50 1.72 29.77 2.25
C GLU A 50 2.50 28.97 1.18
N GLY A 51 2.30 27.66 1.14
CA GLY A 51 2.90 26.80 0.13
C GLY A 51 2.49 27.20 -1.30
N HIS A 52 1.19 27.41 -1.55
CA HIS A 52 0.70 27.82 -2.86
C HIS A 52 1.31 29.15 -3.30
N LEU A 53 1.36 30.13 -2.38
CA LEU A 53 2.02 31.42 -2.62
C LEU A 53 3.50 31.23 -2.96
N ARG A 54 4.20 30.34 -2.24
CA ARG A 54 5.61 30.03 -2.49
C ARG A 54 5.83 29.44 -3.88
N ILE A 55 4.99 28.52 -4.32
CA ILE A 55 5.03 27.96 -5.69
C ILE A 55 4.82 29.07 -6.72
N GLN A 56 3.79 29.91 -6.55
CA GLN A 56 3.53 31.01 -7.47
C GLN A 56 4.73 31.97 -7.59
N GLN A 57 5.38 32.30 -6.48
CA GLN A 57 6.60 33.11 -6.49
C GLN A 57 7.75 32.43 -7.24
N LEU A 58 7.95 31.12 -7.02
CA LEU A 58 8.98 30.34 -7.72
C LEU A 58 8.68 30.25 -9.22
N THR A 59 7.43 30.04 -9.62
CA THR A 59 7.01 30.03 -11.03
C THR A 59 7.36 31.34 -11.72
N LYS A 60 7.04 32.48 -11.08
CA LYS A 60 7.39 33.81 -11.59
C LYS A 60 8.90 34.02 -11.70
N LYS A 61 9.68 33.63 -10.67
CA LYS A 61 11.14 33.78 -10.64
C LYS A 61 11.88 32.91 -11.65
N LEU A 62 11.42 31.67 -11.84
CA LEU A 62 12.12 30.66 -12.64
C LEU A 62 11.68 30.67 -14.12
N GLY A 63 10.49 31.20 -14.40
CA GLY A 63 9.96 31.42 -15.74
C GLY A 63 9.89 30.14 -16.56
N THR A 64 10.34 30.22 -17.81
CA THR A 64 10.23 29.12 -18.79
C THR A 64 10.97 27.84 -18.40
N SER A 65 11.91 27.88 -17.44
CA SER A 65 12.63 26.68 -17.02
C SER A 65 11.74 25.65 -16.32
N VAL A 66 10.66 26.10 -15.65
CA VAL A 66 9.66 25.20 -15.05
C VAL A 66 8.94 24.40 -16.15
N HIS A 67 8.44 25.09 -17.18
CA HIS A 67 7.76 24.44 -18.30
C HIS A 67 8.68 23.51 -19.10
N LYS A 68 9.94 23.93 -19.33
CA LYS A 68 10.91 23.13 -20.08
C LYS A 68 11.36 21.88 -19.33
N ALA A 69 11.40 21.90 -18.00
CA ALA A 69 11.77 20.74 -17.19
C ALA A 69 10.59 19.79 -16.90
N ARG A 70 9.34 20.24 -17.11
CA ARG A 70 8.12 19.44 -16.85
C ARG A 70 8.15 18.01 -17.43
N PRO A 71 8.58 17.77 -18.69
CA PRO A 71 8.62 16.42 -19.25
C PRO A 71 9.52 15.47 -18.45
N TYR A 72 10.62 15.97 -17.87
CA TYR A 72 11.52 15.17 -17.05
C TYR A 72 10.85 14.72 -15.75
N TYR A 73 10.17 15.62 -15.04
CA TYR A 73 9.49 15.26 -13.79
C TYR A 73 8.30 14.33 -14.03
N GLU A 74 7.58 14.50 -15.12
CA GLU A 74 6.52 13.56 -15.53
C GLU A 74 7.10 12.17 -15.84
N ALA A 75 8.19 12.11 -16.62
CA ALA A 75 8.87 10.84 -16.90
C ALA A 75 9.39 10.18 -15.61
N ARG A 76 9.92 10.96 -14.65
CA ARG A 76 10.34 10.44 -13.34
C ARG A 76 9.19 9.89 -12.53
N PHE A 77 8.07 10.59 -12.50
CA PHE A 77 6.86 10.12 -11.82
C PHE A 77 6.39 8.80 -12.42
N ARG A 78 6.34 8.70 -13.76
CA ARG A 78 5.99 7.46 -14.45
C ARG A 78 7.00 6.32 -14.25
N ALA A 79 8.29 6.63 -14.19
CA ALA A 79 9.32 5.65 -13.85
C ALA A 79 9.13 5.09 -12.43
N ASN A 80 8.71 5.93 -11.48
CA ASN A 80 8.39 5.50 -10.11
C ASN A 80 7.17 4.57 -10.08
N ILE A 81 6.08 4.92 -10.79
CA ILE A 81 4.89 4.05 -10.91
C ILE A 81 5.26 2.69 -11.51
N THR A 82 5.94 2.69 -12.67
CA THR A 82 6.33 1.44 -13.32
C THR A 82 7.32 0.61 -12.49
N SER A 83 8.14 1.25 -11.65
CA SER A 83 9.01 0.55 -10.69
C SER A 83 8.19 -0.16 -9.62
N GLN A 84 7.16 0.48 -9.07
CA GLN A 84 6.27 -0.14 -8.07
C GLN A 84 5.47 -1.29 -8.68
N GLU A 85 4.94 -1.12 -9.90
CA GLU A 85 4.25 -2.19 -10.63
C GLU A 85 5.18 -3.38 -10.92
N LEU A 86 6.44 -3.11 -11.32
CA LEU A 86 7.44 -4.15 -11.53
C LEU A 86 7.78 -4.88 -10.23
N GLN A 87 7.93 -4.16 -9.12
CA GLN A 87 8.18 -4.77 -7.81
C GLN A 87 7.04 -5.71 -7.42
N ALA A 88 5.78 -5.26 -7.55
CA ALA A 88 4.61 -6.10 -7.28
C ALA A 88 4.56 -7.34 -8.19
N ALA A 89 4.82 -7.17 -9.50
CA ALA A 89 4.86 -8.28 -10.45
C ALA A 89 6.01 -9.27 -10.18
N THR A 90 7.15 -8.78 -9.69
CA THR A 90 8.31 -9.62 -9.32
C THR A 90 7.97 -10.46 -8.09
N LEU A 91 7.37 -9.87 -7.06
CA LEU A 91 6.90 -10.61 -5.88
C LEU A 91 5.89 -11.70 -6.25
N ALA A 92 4.95 -11.40 -7.16
CA ALA A 92 4.00 -12.38 -7.65
C ALA A 92 4.67 -13.52 -8.44
N TYR A 93 5.66 -13.20 -9.27
CA TYR A 93 6.47 -14.18 -10.00
C TYR A 93 7.25 -15.09 -9.05
N ASP A 94 7.91 -14.53 -8.03
CA ASP A 94 8.67 -15.32 -7.04
C ASP A 94 7.75 -16.23 -6.22
N LYS A 95 6.57 -15.73 -5.85
CA LYS A 95 5.52 -16.55 -5.21
C LYS A 95 5.07 -17.70 -6.10
N ALA A 96 4.81 -17.44 -7.39
CA ALA A 96 4.40 -18.47 -8.35
C ALA A 96 5.49 -19.52 -8.57
N ASN A 97 6.76 -19.12 -8.66
CA ASN A 97 7.90 -20.03 -8.73
C ASN A 97 8.00 -20.91 -7.49
N SER A 98 7.84 -20.32 -6.30
CA SER A 98 7.89 -21.06 -5.04
C SER A 98 6.74 -22.08 -4.94
N ALA A 99 5.53 -21.70 -5.35
CA ALA A 99 4.38 -22.59 -5.41
C ALA A 99 4.59 -23.75 -6.40
N HIS A 100 5.14 -23.47 -7.58
CA HIS A 100 5.49 -24.50 -8.55
C HIS A 100 6.57 -25.46 -8.02
N ALA A 101 7.61 -24.94 -7.38
CA ALA A 101 8.65 -25.77 -6.76
C ALA A 101 8.06 -26.71 -5.69
N ALA A 102 7.19 -26.18 -4.81
CA ALA A 102 6.50 -26.98 -3.80
C ALA A 102 5.57 -28.03 -4.44
N ALA A 103 4.86 -27.68 -5.52
CA ALA A 103 4.01 -28.61 -6.24
C ALA A 103 4.82 -29.78 -6.85
N ARG A 104 5.99 -29.51 -7.43
CA ARG A 104 6.88 -30.55 -7.95
C ARG A 104 7.41 -31.46 -6.84
N GLU A 105 7.79 -30.90 -5.70
CA GLU A 105 8.25 -31.70 -4.56
C GLU A 105 7.17 -32.67 -4.09
N MET A 106 5.90 -32.22 -4.06
CA MET A 106 4.80 -33.09 -3.68
C MET A 106 4.52 -34.20 -4.70
N VAL A 107 4.76 -33.99 -6.00
CA VAL A 107 4.72 -35.09 -7.00
C VAL A 107 5.87 -36.07 -6.74
N TYR A 108 7.08 -35.55 -6.53
CA TYR A 108 8.26 -36.38 -6.27
C TYR A 108 8.09 -37.28 -5.03
N LEU A 109 7.51 -36.74 -3.95
CA LEU A 109 7.19 -37.52 -2.74
C LEU A 109 6.10 -38.57 -3.00
N ALA A 110 5.09 -38.25 -3.81
CA ALA A 110 4.04 -39.20 -4.18
C ALA A 110 4.61 -40.37 -5.01
N GLU A 111 5.51 -40.08 -5.95
CA GLU A 111 6.20 -41.09 -6.77
C GLU A 111 7.08 -42.01 -5.92
N GLN A 112 7.83 -41.47 -4.95
CA GLN A 112 8.60 -42.27 -4.00
C GLN A 112 7.73 -43.15 -3.09
N GLY A 113 6.57 -42.65 -2.67
CA GLY A 113 5.61 -43.43 -1.90
C GLY A 113 5.12 -44.63 -2.70
N LEU A 114 4.78 -44.40 -3.98
CA LEU A 114 4.33 -45.44 -4.91
C LEU A 114 5.42 -46.49 -5.18
N ALA A 115 6.67 -46.06 -5.40
CA ALA A 115 7.80 -46.98 -5.61
C ALA A 115 8.01 -47.92 -4.41
N ARG A 116 7.96 -47.39 -3.18
CA ARG A 116 8.09 -48.20 -1.95
C ARG A 116 6.94 -49.21 -1.79
N LEU A 117 5.71 -48.82 -2.13
CA LEU A 117 4.55 -49.72 -2.14
C LEU A 117 4.69 -50.84 -3.19
N ALA A 118 5.31 -50.53 -4.33
CA ALA A 118 5.57 -51.52 -5.37
C ALA A 118 6.62 -52.56 -4.97
N GLU A 119 7.68 -52.13 -4.29
CA GLU A 119 8.74 -53.03 -3.79
C GLU A 119 8.25 -53.96 -2.68
N SER A 120 7.22 -53.57 -1.92
CA SER A 120 6.70 -54.34 -0.78
C SER A 120 5.49 -55.23 -1.12
N SER A 121 5.00 -55.22 -2.36
CA SER A 121 3.89 -56.06 -2.81
C SER A 121 4.39 -57.26 -3.63
N GLU A 122 4.43 -58.45 -3.03
CA GLU A 122 4.89 -59.69 -3.69
C GLU A 122 3.89 -60.27 -4.73
N GLY A 123 2.78 -59.58 -5.03
CA GLY A 123 1.67 -60.11 -5.84
C GLY A 123 1.18 -59.26 -7.01
N GLY A 124 1.85 -58.16 -7.34
CA GLY A 124 1.42 -57.21 -8.36
C GLY A 124 0.62 -56.04 -7.79
N LEU A 125 0.88 -54.84 -8.32
CA LEU A 125 0.36 -53.59 -7.78
C LEU A 125 -1.12 -53.39 -8.15
N THR A 126 -2.03 -53.60 -7.20
CA THR A 126 -3.38 -53.01 -7.30
C THR A 126 -3.27 -51.57 -6.82
N LEU A 127 -3.32 -50.60 -7.75
CA LEU A 127 -3.33 -49.19 -7.41
C LEU A 127 -4.62 -48.89 -6.61
N ASP A 128 -4.49 -48.68 -5.31
CA ASP A 128 -5.59 -48.31 -4.43
C ASP A 128 -6.26 -47.01 -4.96
N PRO A 129 -7.60 -46.95 -5.08
CA PRO A 129 -8.30 -45.76 -5.55
C PRO A 129 -7.89 -44.44 -4.87
N ALA A 130 -7.55 -44.48 -3.57
CA ALA A 130 -7.06 -43.30 -2.84
C ALA A 130 -5.70 -42.79 -3.36
N TRP A 131 -4.81 -43.71 -3.77
CA TRP A 131 -3.52 -43.36 -4.35
C TRP A 131 -3.64 -42.83 -5.77
N GLN A 132 -4.57 -43.37 -6.55
CA GLN A 132 -4.89 -42.84 -7.89
C GLN A 132 -5.40 -41.40 -7.80
N GLU A 133 -6.31 -41.13 -6.86
CA GLU A 133 -6.83 -39.78 -6.62
C GLU A 133 -5.73 -38.80 -6.17
N MET A 134 -4.82 -39.24 -5.28
CA MET A 134 -3.69 -38.43 -4.85
C MET A 134 -2.75 -38.05 -6.01
N LEU A 135 -2.45 -39.00 -6.90
CA LEU A 135 -1.59 -38.75 -8.06
C LEU A 135 -2.25 -37.78 -9.06
N ASN A 136 -3.56 -37.95 -9.29
CA ASN A 136 -4.34 -37.05 -10.13
C ASN A 136 -4.34 -35.63 -9.56
N HIS A 137 -4.55 -35.47 -8.25
CA HIS A 137 -4.50 -34.18 -7.58
C HIS A 137 -3.10 -33.55 -7.65
N ALA A 138 -2.03 -34.32 -7.39
CA ALA A 138 -0.66 -33.83 -7.46
C ALA A 138 -0.30 -33.37 -8.88
N THR A 139 -0.68 -34.13 -9.91
CA THR A 139 -0.48 -33.81 -11.33
C THR A 139 -1.25 -32.56 -11.73
N HIS A 140 -2.53 -32.48 -11.36
CA HIS A 140 -3.37 -31.31 -11.63
C HIS A 140 -2.78 -30.04 -11.00
N ARG A 141 -2.32 -30.13 -9.75
CA ARG A 141 -1.73 -28.99 -9.05
C ARG A 141 -0.40 -28.54 -9.66
N VAL A 142 0.45 -29.45 -10.15
CA VAL A 142 1.67 -29.06 -10.88
C VAL A 142 1.33 -28.35 -12.18
N ASN A 143 0.34 -28.85 -12.94
CA ASN A 143 -0.11 -28.20 -14.16
C ASN A 143 -0.67 -26.80 -13.90
N GLN A 144 -1.47 -26.64 -12.85
CA GLN A 144 -1.99 -25.33 -12.45
C GLN A 144 -0.87 -24.37 -12.04
N ALA A 145 0.06 -24.83 -11.20
CA ALA A 145 1.19 -24.01 -10.76
C ALA A 145 2.12 -23.62 -11.92
N GLU A 146 2.27 -24.48 -12.93
CA GLU A 146 3.00 -24.16 -14.16
C GLU A 146 2.29 -23.09 -14.99
N ALA A 147 0.97 -23.18 -15.16
CA ALA A 147 0.18 -22.18 -15.85
C ALA A 147 0.25 -20.81 -15.15
N ASP A 148 0.12 -20.79 -13.82
CA ASP A 148 0.24 -19.57 -13.01
C ASP A 148 1.64 -18.96 -13.13
N ARG A 149 2.68 -19.79 -13.09
CA ARG A 149 4.08 -19.36 -13.30
C ARG A 149 4.27 -18.75 -14.68
N ALA A 150 3.72 -19.34 -15.73
CA ALA A 150 3.80 -18.82 -17.10
C ALA A 150 3.14 -17.44 -17.21
N SER A 151 1.94 -17.28 -16.66
CA SER A 151 1.22 -16.00 -16.60
C SER A 151 1.99 -14.93 -15.82
N ALA A 152 2.52 -15.27 -14.64
CA ALA A 152 3.32 -14.38 -13.82
C ALA A 152 4.62 -13.96 -14.54
N THR A 153 5.25 -14.87 -15.27
CA THR A 153 6.46 -14.59 -16.08
C THR A 153 6.18 -13.57 -17.16
N VAL A 154 5.09 -13.73 -17.92
CA VAL A 154 4.70 -12.79 -18.99
C VAL A 154 4.42 -11.40 -18.39
N THR A 155 3.71 -11.36 -17.27
CA THR A 155 3.39 -10.11 -16.57
C THR A 155 4.66 -9.41 -16.09
N GLN A 156 5.55 -10.12 -15.39
CA GLN A 156 6.83 -9.59 -14.91
C GLN A 156 7.68 -9.04 -16.06
N ARG A 157 7.80 -9.78 -17.18
CA ARG A 157 8.56 -9.34 -18.36
C ARG A 157 7.97 -8.07 -18.98
N THR A 158 6.65 -8.00 -19.09
CA THR A 158 5.95 -6.84 -19.66
C THR A 158 6.17 -5.61 -18.79
N LYS A 159 6.02 -5.74 -17.46
CA LYS A 159 6.27 -4.65 -16.51
C LYS A 159 7.75 -4.23 -16.51
N ALA A 160 8.68 -5.19 -16.62
CA ALA A 160 10.11 -4.90 -16.71
C ALA A 160 10.47 -4.11 -17.97
N ALA A 161 9.88 -4.46 -19.12
CA ALA A 161 10.06 -3.72 -20.36
C ALA A 161 9.52 -2.28 -20.26
N ALA A 162 8.32 -2.12 -19.69
CA ALA A 162 7.73 -0.80 -19.45
C ALA A 162 8.60 0.08 -18.53
N HIS A 163 9.08 -0.49 -17.42
CA HIS A 163 9.98 0.22 -16.50
C HIS A 163 11.30 0.62 -17.18
N ARG A 164 11.91 -0.30 -17.96
CA ARG A 164 13.14 -0.01 -18.71
C ARG A 164 12.94 1.15 -19.70
N ALA A 165 11.82 1.17 -20.43
CA ALA A 165 11.50 2.25 -21.35
C ALA A 165 11.32 3.59 -20.62
N ALA A 166 10.59 3.60 -19.49
CA ALA A 166 10.41 4.79 -18.67
C ALA A 166 11.74 5.31 -18.09
N ALA A 167 12.58 4.42 -17.57
CA ALA A 167 13.90 4.75 -17.03
C ALA A 167 14.84 5.32 -18.12
N ALA A 168 14.82 4.74 -19.33
CA ALA A 168 15.58 5.25 -20.47
C ALA A 168 15.15 6.67 -20.85
N LEU A 169 13.83 6.93 -20.90
CA LEU A 169 13.30 8.27 -21.15
C LEU A 169 13.74 9.29 -20.08
N VAL A 170 13.73 8.88 -18.80
CA VAL A 170 14.24 9.73 -17.71
C VAL A 170 15.71 10.09 -17.95
N GLN A 171 16.56 9.13 -18.30
CA GLN A 171 17.98 9.39 -18.58
C GLN A 171 18.18 10.30 -19.78
N GLN A 172 17.43 10.09 -20.86
CA GLN A 172 17.46 10.94 -22.05
C GLN A 172 17.10 12.39 -21.70
N LEU A 173 16.00 12.59 -20.98
CA LEU A 173 15.54 13.92 -20.58
C LEU A 173 16.47 14.57 -19.55
N GLN A 174 17.01 13.79 -18.62
CA GLN A 174 18.01 14.25 -17.66
C GLN A 174 19.23 14.82 -18.38
N ASN A 175 19.70 14.14 -19.42
CA ASN A 175 20.84 14.58 -20.20
C ASN A 175 20.51 15.80 -21.09
N GLY A 176 19.33 15.84 -21.70
CA GLY A 176 18.92 16.94 -22.58
C GLY A 176 18.52 18.23 -21.85
N LEU A 177 18.07 18.14 -20.59
CA LEU A 177 17.45 19.26 -19.86
C LEU A 177 18.20 19.68 -18.58
N LYS A 178 19.46 19.24 -18.39
CA LYS A 178 20.27 19.45 -17.16
C LYS A 178 20.11 20.84 -16.53
N ARG A 179 20.30 21.91 -17.31
CA ARG A 179 20.22 23.30 -16.84
C ARG A 179 18.82 23.68 -16.36
N HIS A 180 17.79 23.26 -17.08
CA HIS A 180 16.40 23.58 -16.73
C HIS A 180 15.95 22.79 -15.50
N ILE A 181 16.34 21.52 -15.39
CA ILE A 181 16.08 20.67 -14.22
C ILE A 181 16.73 21.28 -12.97
N ALA A 182 18.03 21.63 -13.05
CA ALA A 182 18.75 22.23 -11.92
C ALA A 182 18.09 23.55 -11.45
N LYS A 183 17.64 24.38 -12.40
CA LYS A 183 16.98 25.65 -12.10
C LYS A 183 15.55 25.46 -11.58
N SER A 184 14.78 24.49 -12.08
CA SER A 184 13.38 24.26 -11.65
C SER A 184 13.25 23.47 -10.36
N ARG A 185 14.29 22.72 -9.94
CA ARG A 185 14.26 21.83 -8.78
C ARG A 185 13.61 22.43 -7.52
N PRO A 186 13.87 23.68 -7.09
CA PRO A 186 13.22 24.24 -5.91
C PRO A 186 11.69 24.36 -6.06
N HIS A 187 11.21 24.64 -7.27
CA HIS A 187 9.76 24.69 -7.56
C HIS A 187 9.14 23.29 -7.49
N ASP A 188 9.78 22.30 -8.11
CA ASP A 188 9.23 20.93 -8.13
C ASP A 188 9.24 20.30 -6.74
N VAL A 189 10.27 20.53 -5.92
CA VAL A 189 10.30 20.11 -4.51
C VAL A 189 9.18 20.78 -3.70
N ALA A 190 8.95 22.08 -3.87
CA ALA A 190 7.87 22.78 -3.18
C ALA A 190 6.49 22.26 -3.59
N ARG A 191 6.31 21.94 -4.88
CA ARG A 191 5.08 21.32 -5.40
C ARG A 191 4.84 19.94 -4.80
N ASP A 192 5.87 19.10 -4.79
CA ASP A 192 5.75 17.73 -4.26
C ASP A 192 5.46 17.77 -2.75
N ALA A 193 6.09 18.68 -1.98
CA ALA A 193 5.82 18.86 -0.55
C ALA A 193 4.35 19.21 -0.27
N ILE A 194 3.75 20.11 -1.06
CA ILE A 194 2.32 20.46 -0.89
C ILE A 194 1.41 19.30 -1.28
N LEU A 195 1.74 18.58 -2.36
CA LEU A 195 0.95 17.41 -2.77
C LEU A 195 0.96 16.34 -1.68
N THR A 196 2.14 16.02 -1.14
CA THR A 196 2.27 15.05 -0.03
C THR A 196 1.52 15.53 1.22
N PHE A 197 1.72 16.79 1.62
CA PHE A 197 1.04 17.38 2.78
C PHE A 197 -0.50 17.37 2.62
N GLY A 198 -0.99 17.73 1.44
CA GLY A 198 -2.42 17.71 1.12
C GLY A 198 -3.01 16.30 1.11
N THR A 199 -2.32 15.33 0.50
CA THR A 199 -2.77 13.92 0.50
C THR A 199 -2.79 13.32 1.91
N PHE A 200 -1.77 13.61 2.73
CA PHE A 200 -1.68 13.07 4.09
C PHE A 200 -2.83 13.60 4.96
N PHE A 201 -3.10 14.91 4.89
CA PHE A 201 -4.19 15.50 5.67
C PHE A 201 -5.57 15.01 5.23
N LEU A 202 -5.83 14.85 3.93
CA LEU A 202 -7.10 14.32 3.43
C LEU A 202 -7.33 12.86 3.89
N LEU A 203 -6.28 12.05 3.90
CA LEU A 203 -6.33 10.67 4.40
C LEU A 203 -6.53 10.62 5.92
N SER A 204 -5.90 11.51 6.68
CA SER A 204 -6.08 11.57 8.14
C SER A 204 -7.48 12.05 8.55
N VAL A 205 -8.07 13.01 7.82
CA VAL A 205 -9.39 13.57 8.15
C VAL A 205 -10.56 12.66 7.73
N HIS A 206 -10.35 11.73 6.78
CA HIS A 206 -11.38 10.73 6.42
C HIS A 206 -11.34 9.46 7.28
N VAL A 207 -10.33 9.30 8.14
CA VAL A 207 -10.13 8.12 9.00
C VAL A 207 -10.46 8.42 10.47
N SER A 208 -10.87 9.65 10.79
CA SER A 208 -11.39 10.06 12.11
C SER A 208 -12.86 10.45 11.99
#